data_AF-K1RV63-F1
#
_entry.id   AF-K1RV63-F1
#
_cell.length_a   1.000
_cell.length_b   1.000
_cell.length_c   1.000
_cell.angle_alpha   90.00
_cell.angle_beta   90.00
_cell.angle_gamma   90.00
#
_symmetry.space_group_name_H-M   'P 1'
#
loop_
_entity.id
_entity.type
_entity.pdbx_description
1 polymer ?
#
loop_
_entity_poly.entity_id
_entity_poly.type
_entity_poly.pdbx_seq_one_letter_code
_entity_poly.pdbx_strand_id
1 'polypeptide(L)' 'MEQTRNRVNRAAAKEILGCGGRLLRQTQFLGKLKQQHSWDGVNLSGLGNDIYLNNLQEALEHFVKNKEEVVFPGN' A
#
# COMPACT_ATOMS: atom_id res chain seq x y z
N MET A 1 12.51 -10.52 -10.76
CA MET A 1 12.13 -9.10 -10.59
C MET A 1 11.30 -8.86 -9.33
N GLU A 2 10.33 -9.72 -9.04
CA GLU A 2 9.44 -9.59 -7.87
C GLU A 2 10.18 -9.66 -6.51
N GLN A 3 11.16 -10.56 -6.37
CA GLN A 3 12.03 -10.62 -5.18
C GLN A 3 12.78 -9.30 -4.94
N THR A 4 13.26 -8.66 -6.01
CA THR A 4 13.94 -7.36 -5.94
C THR A 4 12.98 -6.26 -5.49
N ARG A 5 11.75 -6.22 -6.01
CA ARG A 5 10.71 -5.27 -5.55
C ARG A 5 10.41 -5.46 -4.06
N ASN A 6 10.24 -6.71 -3.61
CA ASN A 6 9.99 -7.01 -2.20
C ASN A 6 11.15 -6.53 -1.30
N ARG A 7 12.40 -6.70 -1.75
CA ARG A 7 13.58 -6.22 -1.01
C ARG A 7 13.61 -4.70 -0.92
N VAL A 8 13.35 -3.99 -2.03
CA VAL A 8 13.29 -2.52 -2.07
C VAL A 8 12.17 -1.99 -1.17
N ASN A 9 10.98 -2.57 -1.24
CA ASN A 9 9.84 -2.16 -0.42
C ASN A 9 10.12 -2.33 1.08
N ARG A 10 10.80 -3.40 1.48
CA ARG A 10 11.21 -3.61 2.88
C ARG A 10 12.25 -2.58 3.33
N ALA A 11 13.24 -2.27 2.50
CA ALA A 11 14.24 -1.26 2.82
C ALA A 11 13.59 0.13 2.96
N ALA A 12 12.75 0.53 2.00
CA ALA A 12 12.02 1.80 2.04
C ALA A 12 11.12 1.90 3.28
N ALA A 13 10.38 0.85 3.61
CA ALA A 13 9.53 0.80 4.81
C ALA A 13 10.34 1.02 6.09
N LYS A 14 11.53 0.42 6.20
CA LYS A 14 12.42 0.59 7.36
C LYS A 14 12.88 2.03 7.51
N GLU A 15 13.29 2.67 6.42
CA GLU A 15 13.74 4.07 6.44
C GLU A 15 12.60 5.04 6.78
N ILE A 16 11.41 4.85 6.17
CA ILE A 16 10.23 5.70 6.44
C ILE A 16 9.88 5.66 7.93
N LEU A 17 9.82 4.48 8.54
CA LEU A 17 9.54 4.33 9.97
C LEU A 17 10.68 4.88 10.84
N GLY A 18 11.94 4.67 10.42
CA GLY A 18 13.12 5.19 11.13
C GLY A 18 13.16 6.72 11.25
N CYS A 19 12.56 7.44 10.30
CA CYS A 19 12.45 8.89 10.32
C CYS A 19 11.17 9.42 11.02
N GLY A 20 10.40 8.56 11.70
CA GLY A 20 9.09 8.93 12.28
C GLY A 20 8.01 9.18 11.23
N GLY A 21 8.23 8.72 10.00
CA GLY A 21 7.23 8.68 8.95
C GLY A 21 6.20 7.59 9.21
N ARG A 22 5.18 7.53 8.35
CA ARG A 22 4.08 6.58 8.49
C ARG A 22 3.91 5.76 7.24
N LEU A 23 3.57 4.49 7.43
CA LEU A 23 3.52 3.51 6.36
C LEU A 23 2.10 3.01 6.16
N LEU A 24 1.54 3.30 4.99
CA LEU A 24 0.41 2.54 4.49
C LEU A 24 0.97 1.24 3.90
N ARG A 25 0.74 0.12 4.59
CA ARG A 25 0.93 -1.19 3.98
C ARG A 25 -0.28 -1.46 3.10
N GLN A 26 -0.34 -0.80 1.94
CA GLN A 26 -1.15 -1.28 0.83
C GLN A 26 -0.89 -2.78 0.78
N THR A 27 -1.95 -3.59 0.88
CA THR A 27 -1.87 -5.04 0.82
C THR A 27 -0.81 -5.36 -0.21
N GLN A 28 0.34 -5.87 0.24
CA GLN A 28 1.22 -6.59 -0.67
C GLN A 28 0.25 -7.56 -1.31
N PHE A 29 -0.08 -7.37 -2.59
CA PHE A 29 -1.16 -8.09 -3.24
C PHE A 29 -0.82 -9.58 -3.12
N LEU A 30 -1.28 -10.19 -2.04
CA LEU A 30 -1.03 -11.56 -1.63
C LEU A 30 -2.00 -12.34 -2.51
N GLY A 31 -1.60 -12.48 -3.77
CA GLY A 31 -2.46 -12.86 -4.87
C GLY A 31 -2.85 -11.65 -5.70
N LYS A 32 -2.41 -11.64 -6.97
CA LYS A 32 -2.98 -10.77 -7.99
C LYS A 32 -4.48 -11.03 -8.06
N LEU A 33 -5.29 -10.22 -7.40
CA LEU A 33 -6.70 -10.11 -7.73
C LEU A 33 -6.73 -9.58 -9.16
N LYS A 34 -6.95 -10.48 -10.13
CA LYS A 34 -6.85 -10.21 -11.58
C LYS A 34 -7.65 -8.99 -12.04
N GLN A 35 -8.59 -8.51 -11.23
CA GLN A 35 -9.47 -7.38 -11.51
C GLN A 35 -8.93 -6.01 -11.04
N GLN A 36 -7.87 -5.97 -10.21
CA GLN A 36 -7.31 -4.72 -9.67
C GLN A 36 -6.19 -4.12 -10.53
N HIS A 37 -5.67 -4.90 -11.48
CA HIS A 37 -4.66 -4.43 -12.42
C HIS A 37 -5.24 -4.32 -13.83
N SER A 38 -4.72 -3.36 -14.59
CA SER A 38 -4.90 -3.29 -16.03
C SER A 38 -4.24 -4.50 -16.71
N TRP A 39 -4.48 -4.66 -18.01
CA TRP A 39 -3.99 -5.78 -18.81
C TRP A 39 -2.44 -5.94 -18.79
N ASP A 40 -1.71 -4.88 -18.47
CA ASP A 40 -0.25 -4.87 -18.34
C ASP A 40 0.27 -5.48 -17.02
N GLY A 41 -0.61 -5.72 -16.05
CA GLY A 41 -0.24 -6.26 -14.73
C GLY A 41 0.64 -5.33 -13.90
N VAL A 42 0.75 -4.05 -14.25
CA VAL A 42 1.54 -3.03 -13.56
C VAL A 42 0.64 -1.88 -13.12
N ASN A 43 -0.14 -1.33 -14.05
CA ASN A 43 -1.06 -0.25 -13.76
C ASN A 43 -2.31 -0.80 -13.06
N LEU A 44 -2.94 0.01 -12.23
CA LEU A 44 -4.24 -0.34 -11.65
C LEU A 44 -5.32 -0.28 -12.73
N SER A 45 -6.35 -1.11 -12.60
CA SER A 45 -7.60 -0.93 -13.32
C SER A 45 -8.38 0.25 -12.72
N GLY A 46 -9.50 0.67 -13.33
CA GLY A 46 -10.39 1.67 -12.72
C GLY A 46 -10.82 1.28 -11.31
N LEU A 47 -11.30 0.03 -11.14
CA LEU A 47 -11.64 -0.52 -9.83
C LEU A 47 -10.44 -0.60 -8.88
N GLY A 48 -9.27 -0.97 -9.38
CA GLY A 48 -8.04 -1.00 -8.58
C GLY A 48 -7.64 0.38 -8.07
N ASN A 49 -7.85 1.41 -8.88
CA ASN A 49 -7.60 2.80 -8.50
C ASN A 49 -8.58 3.27 -7.42
N ASP A 50 -9.87 2.95 -7.54
CA ASP A 50 -10.88 3.32 -6.55
C ASP A 50 -10.58 2.67 -5.19
N ILE A 51 -10.23 1.39 -5.17
CA ILE A 51 -9.80 0.67 -3.95
C ILE A 51 -8.53 1.30 -3.38
N TYR A 52 -7.56 1.64 -4.24
CA TYR A 52 -6.31 2.26 -3.81
C TYR A 52 -6.57 3.60 -3.11
N LEU A 53 -7.42 4.45 -3.69
CA LEU A 53 -7.76 5.76 -3.15
C LEU A 53 -8.56 5.65 -1.85
N ASN A 54 -9.51 4.72 -1.76
CA ASN A 54 -10.28 4.47 -0.53
C ASN A 54 -9.35 4.09 0.64
N ASN A 55 -8.43 3.16 0.39
CA ASN A 55 -7.46 2.72 1.39
C ASN A 55 -6.50 3.84 1.80
N LEU A 56 -6.10 4.69 0.84
CA LEU A 56 -5.25 5.85 1.12
C LEU A 56 -5.98 6.85 2.03
N GLN A 57 -7.26 7.12 1.76
CA GLN A 57 -8.07 8.01 2.58
C GLN A 57 -8.20 7.47 4.02
N GLU A 58 -8.57 6.19 4.17
CA GLU A 58 -8.70 5.55 5.48
C GLU A 58 -7.40 5.62 6.29
N ALA A 59 -6.27 5.37 5.64
CA ALA A 59 -4.95 5.46 6.27
C ALA A 59 -4.61 6.88 6.73
N LEU A 60 -4.91 7.89 5.91
CA LEU A 60 -4.70 9.29 6.28
C LEU A 60 -5.57 9.68 7.47
N GLU A 61 -6.85 9.29 7.46
CA GLU A 61 -7.75 9.53 8.59
C GLU A 61 -7.21 8.89 9.88
N HIS A 62 -6.73 7.65 9.78
CA HIS A 62 -6.15 6.92 10.89
C HIS A 62 -4.87 7.59 11.41
N PHE A 63 -4.02 8.08 10.51
CA PHE A 63 -2.82 8.80 10.90
C PHE A 63 -3.13 10.10 11.64
N VAL A 64 -4.15 10.85 11.20
CA VAL A 64 -4.59 12.05 11.91
C VAL A 64 -5.16 11.72 13.29
N LYS A 65 -5.96 10.66 13.40
CA LYS A 65 -6.68 10.31 14.64
C LYS A 65 -5.81 9.61 15.69
N ASN A 66 -5.07 8.57 15.30
CA ASN A 66 -4.54 7.57 16.25
C ASN A 66 -3.02 7.67 16.49
N LYS A 67 -2.31 8.61 15.86
CA LYS A 67 -0.83 8.73 15.89
C LYS A 67 -0.06 7.43 15.55
N GLU A 68 -0.74 6.39 15.09
CA GLU A 68 -0.12 5.14 14.72
C GLU A 68 0.75 5.30 13.47
N GLU A 69 1.81 4.50 13.42
CA GLU A 69 2.87 4.59 12.42
C GLU A 69 2.62 3.66 11.22
N VAL A 70 1.74 2.66 11.35
CA VAL A 70 1.45 1.68 10.30
C VAL A 70 -0.04 1.42 10.20
N VAL A 71 -0.60 1.48 8.99
CA VAL A 71 -2.00 1.13 8.71
C VAL A 71 -2.07 0.05 7.63
N PHE A 72 -2.98 -0.90 7.84
CA PHE A 72 -3.38 -1.88 6.83
C PHE A 72 -4.72 -1.42 6.25
N PRO A 73 -4.94 -1.55 4.93
CA PRO A 73 -6.24 -1.24 4.35
C PRO A 73 -7.34 -2.09 4.98
N GLY A 74 -8.48 -1.46 5.30
CA GLY A 74 -9.68 -2.17 5.75
C GLY A 74 -10.16 -3.15 4.69
N ASN A 75 -10.63 -4.33 5.13
CA ASN A 75 -11.23 -5.37 4.27
C ASN A 75 -12.53 -4.91 3.63
#